data_AF-A0A1L8DCI0-F1
#
_entry.id   AF-A0A1L8DCI0-F1
#
_cell.length_a   1.000
_cell.length_b   1.000
_cell.length_c   1.000
_cell.angle_alpha   90.00
_cell.angle_beta   90.00
_cell.angle_gamma   90.00
#
_symmetry.space_group_name_H-M   'P 1'
#
loop_
_entity.id
_entity.type
_entity.pdbx_description
1 polymer ?
#
loop_
_entity_poly.entity_id
_entity_poly.type
_entity_poly.pdbx_seq_one_letter_code
_entity_poly.pdbx_strand_id
1 'polypeptide(L)'
;SSDLRFAGFSFNCEIFYYKLKMSDSKKEDCKYGAECYQKNPAHKEKYNHPADNEVTKRIRSPDIDEDESNKKLKESPSKEFSSTTEATTEDTAAQSDDKELTLEDLNEAFKSSDRMEGIDEAGIQDGDIVDPWAHRIRFSQMQEYKQLLSDPKLFFKHKFCVDMPKDFYSFWDFCKAQTKEGAKPECLFEQVGLQLVGPFDYMAGKFNDAPLKEPGDYFRHWRFFYDPPEFQTVLVKKGTGIHYGYWRDSPFAEQCFFARNDAGKGCQFTIIDTNIFNAVCHFLDKDAEVTPFTKAKVSALKKSIQSWVAEKEVDVTNTAALMKERQKKIVCKTFHTAGLVVPVQPKTNIGYRPLMETDADLKKILAKIDEGHSIQSLMSKLQPIITAASIAVDEGDYGTSIELAIDFYSHGSPELHNFVRNLSVVGYTEAGHPQFLAILKAQLDNRRKGFKLSILEEA
;
A
#
# COMPACT_ATOMS: atom_id res chain seq x y z
N SER A 1 11.16 -10.12 28.27
CA SER A 1 9.80 -10.32 28.79
C SER A 1 8.97 -9.13 28.38
N SER A 2 7.78 -9.35 27.82
CA SER A 2 6.73 -8.34 27.56
C SER A 2 7.18 -7.01 26.91
N ASP A 3 7.29 -7.02 25.57
CA ASP A 3 7.20 -5.81 24.75
C ASP A 3 5.83 -5.13 24.89
N LEU A 4 5.78 -3.80 24.81
CA LEU A 4 4.52 -3.04 24.72
C LEU A 4 4.58 -1.87 23.71
N ARG A 5 4.00 -2.13 22.54
CA ARG A 5 3.26 -1.18 21.68
C ARG A 5 4.02 0.04 21.13
N PHE A 6 4.49 -0.09 19.90
CA PHE A 6 4.42 1.04 18.96
C PHE A 6 2.93 1.32 18.62
N ALA A 7 2.51 2.58 18.68
CA ALA A 7 1.19 3.00 18.22
C ALA A 7 1.23 3.36 16.73
N GLY A 8 0.34 2.77 15.93
CA GLY A 8 0.22 3.09 14.51
C GLY A 8 -0.52 4.41 14.28
N PHE A 9 0.10 5.37 13.61
CA PHE A 9 -0.56 6.58 13.12
C PHE A 9 -1.39 6.26 11.87
N SER A 10 -2.72 6.16 12.02
CA SER A 10 -3.65 6.22 10.90
C SER A 10 -3.98 7.68 10.58
N PHE A 11 -3.69 8.12 9.35
CA PHE A 11 -4.12 9.43 8.86
C PHE A 11 -5.56 9.36 8.35
N ASN A 12 -6.53 9.55 9.24
CA ASN A 12 -7.95 9.58 8.88
C ASN A 12 -8.25 10.81 8.01
N CYS A 13 -8.74 10.60 6.78
CA CYS A 13 -9.04 11.67 5.82
C CYS A 13 -10.41 11.49 5.13
N GLU A 14 -11.42 10.97 5.83
CA GLU A 14 -12.78 10.80 5.31
C GLU A 14 -13.87 11.37 6.24
N ILE A 15 -13.96 12.70 6.33
CA ILE A 15 -15.20 13.38 6.76
C ILE A 15 -15.38 14.66 5.91
N PHE A 16 -15.87 14.54 4.66
CA PHE A 16 -16.58 15.63 3.96
C PHE A 16 -17.17 15.21 2.59
N TYR A 17 -18.04 14.20 2.52
CA TYR A 17 -19.07 14.12 1.46
C TYR A 17 -20.27 13.27 1.92
N TYR A 18 -21.42 13.45 1.26
CA TYR A 18 -22.76 12.92 1.57
C TYR A 18 -23.56 13.64 2.68
N LYS A 19 -24.42 14.56 2.23
CA LYS A 19 -25.63 14.98 2.94
C LYS A 19 -26.78 15.18 1.95
N LEU A 20 -28.00 14.84 2.38
CA LEU A 20 -29.30 15.21 1.78
C LEU A 20 -29.62 14.69 0.36
N LYS A 21 -30.34 13.56 0.31
CA LYS A 21 -31.65 13.48 -0.36
C LYS A 21 -32.43 12.25 0.11
N MET A 22 -33.40 12.45 1.01
CA MET A 22 -34.52 11.54 1.23
C MET A 22 -35.78 12.38 1.43
N SER A 23 -36.86 11.97 0.78
CA SER A 23 -38.21 12.56 0.84
C SER A 23 -39.11 11.74 1.77
N ASP A 24 -40.24 12.32 2.18
CA ASP A 24 -41.18 11.69 3.11
C ASP A 24 -41.54 10.25 2.75
N SER A 25 -41.30 9.36 3.72
CA SER A 25 -41.92 8.04 3.81
C SER A 25 -42.62 7.95 5.17
N LYS A 26 -43.81 7.35 5.19
CA LYS A 26 -44.58 7.23 6.43
C LYS A 26 -43.86 6.25 7.36
N LYS A 27 -43.56 6.70 8.59
CA LYS A 27 -42.98 5.83 9.62
C LYS A 27 -43.87 4.62 9.86
N GLU A 28 -43.24 3.46 10.01
CA GLU A 28 -43.90 2.22 10.42
C GLU A 28 -44.13 2.23 11.94
N ASP A 29 -45.18 1.57 12.43
CA ASP A 29 -45.40 1.42 13.87
C ASP A 29 -44.42 0.41 14.48
N CYS A 30 -43.88 0.73 15.66
CA CYS A 30 -42.94 -0.13 16.37
C CYS A 30 -43.63 -1.42 16.84
N LYS A 31 -43.00 -2.59 16.62
CA LYS A 31 -43.49 -3.90 17.09
C LYS A 31 -43.83 -3.93 18.59
N TYR A 32 -43.19 -3.07 19.39
CA TYR A 32 -43.34 -2.99 20.84
C TYR A 32 -44.23 -1.82 21.32
N GLY A 33 -44.88 -1.08 20.40
CA GLY A 33 -45.83 -0.02 20.72
C GLY A 33 -45.30 0.99 21.75
N ALA A 34 -46.12 1.30 22.76
CA ALA A 34 -45.76 2.17 23.87
C ALA A 34 -44.67 1.61 24.81
N GLU A 35 -44.44 0.28 24.82
CA GLU A 35 -43.49 -0.39 25.73
C GLU A 35 -42.06 -0.48 25.16
N CYS A 36 -41.78 0.11 24.00
CA CYS A 36 -40.45 0.02 23.39
C CYS A 36 -39.35 0.61 24.28
N TYR A 37 -38.40 -0.25 24.70
CA TYR A 37 -37.26 0.15 25.52
C TYR A 37 -36.24 1.05 24.77
N GLN A 38 -36.25 1.06 23.43
CA GLN A 38 -35.28 1.80 22.62
C GLN A 38 -35.61 3.30 22.53
N LYS A 39 -35.32 4.03 23.60
CA LYS A 39 -35.68 5.45 23.77
C LYS A 39 -34.81 6.45 22.98
N ASN A 40 -33.85 5.98 22.17
CA ASN A 40 -32.87 6.82 21.45
C ASN A 40 -33.52 7.64 20.30
N PRO A 41 -32.89 8.74 19.82
CA PRO A 41 -33.49 9.60 18.80
C PRO A 41 -33.72 8.92 17.45
N ALA A 42 -32.72 8.18 16.94
CA ALA A 42 -32.79 7.55 15.61
C ALA A 42 -33.92 6.50 15.51
N HIS A 43 -34.19 5.77 16.60
CA HIS A 43 -35.32 4.84 16.67
C HIS A 43 -36.67 5.57 16.56
N LYS A 44 -36.82 6.72 17.25
CA LYS A 44 -38.02 7.57 17.19
C LYS A 44 -38.15 8.35 15.88
N GLU A 45 -37.05 8.59 15.17
CA GLU A 45 -37.08 9.09 13.79
C GLU A 45 -37.60 8.04 12.82
N LYS A 46 -37.30 6.75 13.03
CA LYS A 46 -37.72 5.66 12.14
C LYS A 46 -39.12 5.08 12.43
N TYR A 47 -39.50 4.93 13.72
CA TYR A 47 -40.70 4.20 14.12
C TYR A 47 -41.67 5.03 14.97
N ASN A 48 -42.97 4.87 14.68
CA ASN A 48 -44.07 5.40 15.47
C ASN A 48 -44.33 4.54 16.72
N HIS A 49 -44.88 5.16 17.76
CA HIS A 49 -45.15 4.52 19.05
C HIS A 49 -46.56 4.95 19.52
N PRO A 50 -47.64 4.43 18.90
CA PRO A 50 -49.00 4.68 19.37
C PRO A 50 -49.22 4.06 20.76
N ALA A 51 -50.12 4.67 21.54
CA ALA A 51 -50.57 4.15 22.84
C ALA A 51 -51.99 3.58 22.71
N ASP A 52 -52.28 2.50 23.44
CA ASP A 52 -53.56 1.81 23.38
C ASP A 52 -54.68 2.60 24.09
N ASN A 53 -55.63 3.09 23.29
CA ASN A 53 -57.05 3.30 23.63
C ASN A 53 -57.37 4.41 24.68
N GLU A 54 -58.46 5.19 24.64
CA GLU A 54 -59.70 5.20 23.83
C GLU A 54 -60.20 6.64 23.51
N VAL A 55 -60.89 6.79 22.35
CA VAL A 55 -62.17 7.54 22.13
C VAL A 55 -62.29 9.09 22.30
N THR A 56 -63.04 9.68 21.34
CA THR A 56 -63.74 11.01 21.30
C THR A 56 -63.06 12.35 20.92
N LYS A 57 -63.41 12.80 19.70
CA LYS A 57 -64.00 14.11 19.31
C LYS A 57 -63.30 15.47 19.63
N ARG A 58 -62.81 16.07 18.52
CA ARG A 58 -63.18 17.41 17.98
C ARG A 58 -62.64 18.72 18.60
N ILE A 59 -62.11 19.55 17.68
CA ILE A 59 -62.21 21.03 17.56
C ILE A 59 -61.11 21.91 18.24
N ARG A 60 -60.37 22.61 17.36
CA ARG A 60 -59.69 23.93 17.45
C ARG A 60 -58.58 24.19 18.50
N SER A 61 -57.45 24.69 17.98
CA SER A 61 -56.50 25.64 18.61
C SER A 61 -57.20 26.99 18.95
N PRO A 62 -56.65 27.88 19.82
CA PRO A 62 -55.32 28.47 19.62
C PRO A 62 -54.45 28.74 20.88
N ASP A 63 -53.17 29.05 20.60
CA ASP A 63 -52.21 29.99 21.20
C ASP A 63 -52.17 30.29 22.71
N ILE A 64 -50.94 30.38 23.25
CA ILE A 64 -50.38 31.53 24.01
C ILE A 64 -48.87 31.30 24.24
N ASP A 65 -48.06 32.35 24.07
CA ASP A 65 -46.62 32.39 24.42
C ASP A 65 -46.39 32.69 25.91
N GLU A 66 -45.22 32.33 26.47
CA GLU A 66 -44.37 33.26 27.24
C GLU A 66 -42.98 32.68 27.55
N ASP A 67 -42.10 33.47 28.19
CA ASP A 67 -40.64 33.44 27.99
C ASP A 67 -39.81 33.29 29.29
N GLU A 68 -38.50 33.08 29.10
CA GLU A 68 -37.36 33.52 29.91
C GLU A 68 -36.99 32.90 31.29
N SER A 69 -35.69 33.07 31.60
CA SER A 69 -35.11 33.29 32.94
C SER A 69 -34.70 32.09 33.85
N ASN A 70 -33.75 31.30 33.34
CA ASN A 70 -32.40 31.19 33.92
C ASN A 70 -32.20 31.33 35.47
N LYS A 71 -31.82 30.24 36.16
CA LYS A 71 -30.92 30.32 37.34
C LYS A 71 -30.11 29.05 37.63
N LYS A 72 -28.83 29.23 37.97
CA LYS A 72 -27.89 28.19 38.41
C LYS A 72 -27.76 28.14 39.93
N LEU A 73 -27.66 26.94 40.50
CA LEU A 73 -26.97 26.52 41.73
C LEU A 73 -26.73 24.99 41.54
N LYS A 74 -25.50 24.43 41.56
CA LYS A 74 -24.62 24.14 42.73
C LYS A 74 -25.42 23.49 43.88
N GLU A 75 -25.13 22.29 44.36
CA GLU A 75 -23.86 21.53 44.42
C GLU A 75 -24.09 19.99 44.52
N SER A 76 -23.00 19.21 44.50
CA SER A 76 -22.95 17.76 44.82
C SER A 76 -22.18 17.58 46.16
N PRO A 77 -22.25 16.46 46.92
CA PRO A 77 -21.88 15.11 46.42
C PRO A 77 -22.54 13.87 47.11
N SER A 78 -22.12 12.68 46.68
CA SER A 78 -22.15 11.39 47.42
C SER A 78 -23.53 10.71 47.59
N LYS A 79 -23.67 9.37 47.75
CA LYS A 79 -22.67 8.27 47.81
C LYS A 79 -23.31 6.91 47.49
N GLU A 80 -22.47 5.93 47.13
CA GLU A 80 -22.68 4.47 47.31
C GLU A 80 -23.78 3.73 46.50
N PHE A 81 -23.87 2.41 46.71
CA PHE A 81 -24.21 1.35 45.73
C PHE A 81 -24.86 0.14 46.44
N SER A 82 -25.34 -0.87 45.68
CA SER A 82 -26.15 -2.04 46.09
C SER A 82 -27.64 -1.67 46.24
N SER A 83 -28.67 -2.34 45.68
CA SER A 83 -28.95 -3.78 45.44
C SER A 83 -29.05 -4.60 46.75
N THR A 84 -29.97 -5.56 46.91
CA THR A 84 -30.60 -6.48 45.93
C THR A 84 -32.07 -6.86 46.26
N THR A 85 -32.79 -7.36 45.24
CA THR A 85 -33.79 -8.48 45.29
C THR A 85 -35.05 -8.35 46.21
N GLU A 86 -36.06 -9.25 46.25
CA GLU A 86 -36.20 -10.64 45.76
C GLU A 86 -37.68 -11.09 45.56
N ALA A 87 -37.87 -12.22 44.84
CA ALA A 87 -38.92 -13.25 45.04
C ALA A 87 -40.43 -12.95 44.78
N THR A 88 -41.28 -13.90 44.35
CA THR A 88 -41.16 -15.26 43.74
C THR A 88 -42.54 -15.76 43.25
N THR A 89 -42.57 -16.67 42.24
CA THR A 89 -43.53 -17.82 42.03
C THR A 89 -45.05 -17.54 41.88
N GLU A 90 -45.88 -18.31 41.16
CA GLU A 90 -45.71 -19.59 40.40
C GLU A 90 -46.84 -19.76 39.35
N ASP A 91 -46.54 -20.45 38.23
CA ASP A 91 -47.33 -21.46 37.50
C ASP A 91 -48.88 -21.40 37.39
N THR A 92 -49.53 -21.58 36.23
CA THR A 92 -49.18 -21.96 34.83
C THR A 92 -50.23 -21.30 33.86
N ALA A 93 -50.48 -21.59 32.56
CA ALA A 93 -50.19 -22.72 31.64
C ALA A 93 -50.42 -22.39 30.14
N ALA A 94 -50.18 -23.39 29.28
CA ALA A 94 -50.83 -23.67 27.97
C ALA A 94 -50.53 -22.78 26.73
N GLN A 95 -49.47 -23.16 26.01
CA GLN A 95 -49.40 -23.37 24.54
C GLN A 95 -49.82 -22.27 23.54
N SER A 96 -48.82 -21.72 22.84
CA SER A 96 -48.73 -21.83 21.36
C SER A 96 -47.27 -21.65 20.91
N ASP A 97 -46.91 -22.18 19.75
CA ASP A 97 -45.50 -22.35 19.34
C ASP A 97 -44.86 -21.10 18.71
N ASP A 98 -43.84 -20.56 19.37
CA ASP A 98 -42.80 -19.71 18.74
C ASP A 98 -41.44 -20.42 18.95
N LYS A 99 -40.72 -20.74 17.87
CA LYS A 99 -39.51 -21.58 17.95
C LYS A 99 -38.28 -20.71 18.21
N GLU A 100 -37.92 -20.57 19.48
CA GLU A 100 -36.72 -19.83 19.92
C GLU A 100 -35.44 -20.41 19.29
N LEU A 101 -34.66 -19.56 18.61
CA LEU A 101 -33.41 -19.95 17.95
C LEU A 101 -32.30 -20.10 18.98
N THR A 102 -31.75 -21.31 19.08
CA THR A 102 -30.72 -21.67 20.05
C THR A 102 -29.31 -21.19 19.64
N LEU A 103 -28.36 -21.26 20.56
CA LEU A 103 -26.94 -21.03 20.26
C LEU A 103 -26.39 -22.11 19.30
N GLU A 104 -26.96 -23.31 19.32
CA GLU A 104 -26.71 -24.38 18.36
C GLU A 104 -27.22 -23.99 16.96
N ASP A 105 -28.46 -23.50 16.82
CA ASP A 105 -29.01 -23.04 15.53
C ASP A 105 -28.18 -21.87 14.95
N LEU A 106 -27.75 -20.93 15.80
CA LEU A 106 -26.87 -19.83 15.37
C LEU A 106 -25.46 -20.32 14.97
N ASN A 107 -24.93 -21.35 15.62
CA ASN A 107 -23.67 -21.98 15.23
C ASN A 107 -23.79 -22.81 13.94
N GLU A 108 -24.92 -23.47 13.68
CA GLU A 108 -25.17 -24.10 12.37
C GLU A 108 -25.31 -23.06 11.26
N ALA A 109 -26.00 -21.94 11.51
CA ALA A 109 -26.06 -20.83 10.56
C ALA A 109 -24.66 -20.26 10.28
N PHE A 110 -23.80 -20.13 11.31
CA PHE A 110 -22.41 -19.70 11.16
C PHE A 110 -21.62 -20.68 10.27
N LYS A 111 -21.69 -21.99 10.57
CA LYS A 111 -21.08 -23.07 9.76
C LYS A 111 -21.65 -23.16 8.34
N SER A 112 -22.92 -22.80 8.11
CA SER A 112 -23.51 -22.81 6.76
C SER A 112 -22.98 -21.70 5.85
N SER A 113 -22.41 -20.63 6.44
CA SER A 113 -21.69 -19.60 5.69
C SER A 113 -20.28 -20.03 5.28
N ASP A 114 -19.77 -21.12 5.87
CA ASP A 114 -18.40 -21.61 5.76
C ASP A 114 -18.20 -22.47 4.49
N ARG A 115 -18.46 -21.85 3.34
CA ARG A 115 -18.09 -22.37 2.00
C ARG A 115 -17.23 -21.36 1.26
N MET A 116 -16.09 -21.04 1.86
CA MET A 116 -14.94 -20.46 1.18
C MET A 116 -13.73 -21.37 1.43
N GLU A 117 -13.53 -22.35 0.55
CA GLU A 117 -12.38 -23.25 0.62
C GLU A 117 -11.08 -22.43 0.54
N GLY A 118 -10.17 -22.60 1.51
CA GLY A 118 -8.90 -21.84 1.56
C GLY A 118 -8.53 -21.23 2.91
N ILE A 119 -8.64 -21.98 4.00
CA ILE A 119 -7.90 -21.72 5.24
C ILE A 119 -6.99 -22.93 5.50
N ASP A 120 -5.69 -22.76 5.29
CA ASP A 120 -4.72 -23.75 5.75
C ASP A 120 -4.70 -23.79 7.28
N GLU A 121 -4.95 -24.95 7.87
CA GLU A 121 -4.94 -25.18 9.33
C GLU A 121 -3.50 -25.19 9.88
N ALA A 122 -2.80 -24.06 9.78
CA ALA A 122 -1.45 -23.86 10.27
C ALA A 122 -1.40 -23.67 11.80
N GLY A 123 -1.96 -24.63 12.56
CA GLY A 123 -1.63 -24.86 13.97
C GLY A 123 -2.35 -23.99 15.01
N ILE A 124 -3.67 -23.84 14.93
CA ILE A 124 -4.48 -23.42 16.08
C ILE A 124 -4.41 -24.55 17.14
N GLN A 125 -4.10 -24.22 18.40
CA GLN A 125 -4.16 -25.20 19.49
C GLN A 125 -5.50 -25.11 20.22
N ASP A 126 -5.99 -26.26 20.68
CA ASP A 126 -7.30 -26.38 21.34
C ASP A 126 -7.29 -25.60 22.68
N GLY A 127 -7.86 -24.39 22.67
CA GLY A 127 -7.82 -23.43 23.77
C GLY A 127 -7.55 -21.98 23.38
N ASP A 128 -7.12 -21.70 22.14
CA ASP A 128 -6.88 -20.32 21.68
C ASP A 128 -8.19 -19.51 21.58
N ILE A 129 -8.30 -18.43 22.37
CA ILE A 129 -9.44 -17.51 22.32
C ILE A 129 -9.34 -16.68 21.03
N VAL A 130 -10.13 -17.06 20.01
CA VAL A 130 -10.30 -16.26 18.79
C VAL A 130 -10.86 -14.89 19.15
N ASP A 131 -10.08 -13.84 18.90
CA ASP A 131 -10.47 -12.45 19.17
C ASP A 131 -11.78 -12.08 18.43
N PRO A 132 -12.88 -11.74 19.15
CA PRO A 132 -14.15 -11.36 18.53
C PRO A 132 -14.05 -10.12 17.62
N TRP A 133 -13.01 -9.29 17.79
CA TRP A 133 -12.78 -8.12 16.94
C TRP A 133 -12.05 -8.48 15.65
N ALA A 134 -11.12 -9.44 15.66
CA ALA A 134 -10.32 -9.85 14.50
C ALA A 134 -11.18 -10.20 13.27
N HIS A 135 -12.28 -10.96 13.44
CA HIS A 135 -13.18 -11.28 12.32
C HIS A 135 -13.85 -10.01 11.72
N ARG A 136 -14.29 -9.07 12.58
CA ARG A 136 -14.88 -7.80 12.14
C ARG A 136 -13.86 -6.88 11.46
N ILE A 137 -12.63 -6.85 11.98
CA ILE A 137 -11.50 -6.11 11.39
C ILE A 137 -11.19 -6.67 10.00
N ARG A 138 -11.04 -7.99 9.87
CA ARG A 138 -10.76 -8.67 8.59
C ARG A 138 -11.87 -8.45 7.56
N PHE A 139 -13.14 -8.44 7.98
CA PHE A 139 -14.28 -8.10 7.12
C PHE A 139 -14.21 -6.63 6.64
N SER A 140 -13.92 -5.69 7.55
CA SER A 140 -13.76 -4.26 7.21
C SER A 140 -12.62 -4.03 6.21
N GLN A 141 -11.45 -4.63 6.46
CA GLN A 141 -10.29 -4.59 5.56
C GLN A 141 -10.59 -5.21 4.18
N MET A 142 -11.42 -6.27 4.13
CA MET A 142 -11.84 -6.90 2.88
C MET A 142 -12.84 -6.02 2.10
N GLN A 143 -13.68 -5.24 2.78
CA GLN A 143 -14.54 -4.24 2.11
C GLN A 143 -13.71 -3.08 1.56
N GLU A 144 -12.77 -2.53 2.34
CA GLU A 144 -11.81 -1.52 1.88
C GLU A 144 -11.03 -2.04 0.65
N TYR A 145 -10.50 -3.27 0.72
CA TYR A 145 -9.77 -3.87 -0.39
C TYR A 145 -10.61 -3.98 -1.67
N LYS A 146 -11.88 -4.37 -1.57
CA LYS A 146 -12.82 -4.42 -2.70
C LYS A 146 -13.16 -3.02 -3.25
N GLN A 147 -13.18 -1.99 -2.41
CA GLN A 147 -13.29 -0.60 -2.87
C GLN A 147 -12.01 -0.14 -3.60
N LEU A 148 -10.82 -0.47 -3.09
CA LEU A 148 -9.55 -0.18 -3.76
C LEU A 148 -9.45 -0.86 -5.13
N LEU A 149 -9.96 -2.10 -5.28
CA LEU A 149 -10.02 -2.83 -6.55
C LEU A 149 -10.95 -2.18 -7.62
N SER A 150 -11.69 -1.13 -7.29
CA SER A 150 -12.59 -0.46 -8.25
C SER A 150 -11.92 0.63 -9.10
N ASP A 151 -10.77 1.17 -8.68
CA ASP A 151 -9.99 2.16 -9.44
C ASP A 151 -8.49 1.84 -9.37
N PRO A 152 -7.79 1.58 -10.50
CA PRO A 152 -6.34 1.37 -10.50
C PRO A 152 -5.57 2.47 -9.79
N LYS A 153 -5.98 3.74 -9.90
CA LYS A 153 -5.25 4.85 -9.25
C LYS A 153 -5.31 4.73 -7.74
N LEU A 154 -6.49 4.44 -7.19
CA LEU A 154 -6.69 4.25 -5.76
C LEU A 154 -5.94 3.01 -5.26
N PHE A 155 -5.98 1.89 -6.01
CA PHE A 155 -5.19 0.69 -5.69
C PHE A 155 -3.68 0.96 -5.68
N PHE A 156 -3.13 1.55 -6.74
CA PHE A 156 -1.69 1.81 -6.85
C PHE A 156 -1.20 2.78 -5.76
N LYS A 157 -2.01 3.80 -5.44
CA LYS A 157 -1.71 4.77 -4.39
C LYS A 157 -1.72 4.15 -2.99
N HIS A 158 -2.67 3.26 -2.69
CA HIS A 158 -2.82 2.65 -1.36
C HIS A 158 -1.99 1.36 -1.16
N LYS A 159 -1.71 0.59 -2.22
CA LYS A 159 -0.97 -0.69 -2.14
C LYS A 159 0.47 -0.62 -2.67
N PHE A 160 0.79 0.31 -3.56
CA PHE A 160 2.17 0.50 -4.07
C PHE A 160 2.78 1.88 -3.73
N CYS A 161 2.04 2.75 -3.04
CA CYS A 161 2.46 4.11 -2.67
C CYS A 161 2.92 4.99 -3.85
N VAL A 162 2.35 4.81 -5.03
CA VAL A 162 2.66 5.57 -6.25
C VAL A 162 1.42 5.92 -7.06
N ASP A 163 1.46 7.09 -7.72
CA ASP A 163 0.53 7.42 -8.80
C ASP A 163 1.18 7.00 -10.15
N MET A 164 0.56 6.09 -10.91
CA MET A 164 1.14 5.58 -12.17
C MET A 164 1.03 6.62 -13.31
N PRO A 165 2.09 6.78 -14.14
CA PRO A 165 2.11 7.77 -15.23
C PRO A 165 1.20 7.38 -16.42
N LYS A 166 0.98 8.34 -17.34
CA LYS A 166 0.04 8.18 -18.47
C LYS A 166 0.46 7.10 -19.49
N ASP A 167 1.76 6.90 -19.66
CA ASP A 167 2.31 5.91 -20.59
C ASP A 167 2.03 4.47 -20.14
N PHE A 168 2.03 4.20 -18.82
CA PHE A 168 1.63 2.91 -18.25
C PHE A 168 0.22 2.47 -18.71
N TYR A 169 -0.76 3.36 -18.60
CA TYR A 169 -2.14 3.08 -19.01
C TYR A 169 -2.25 2.93 -20.53
N SER A 170 -1.62 3.82 -21.31
CA SER A 170 -1.56 3.72 -22.78
C SER A 170 -0.91 2.43 -23.25
N PHE A 171 0.10 1.92 -22.52
CA PHE A 171 0.75 0.64 -22.81
C PHE A 171 -0.15 -0.57 -22.47
N TRP A 172 -0.98 -0.48 -21.43
CA TRP A 172 -2.00 -1.51 -21.19
C TRP A 172 -3.09 -1.50 -22.28
N ASP A 173 -3.51 -0.31 -22.73
CA ASP A 173 -4.45 -0.17 -23.84
C ASP A 173 -3.86 -0.69 -25.16
N PHE A 174 -2.58 -0.45 -25.41
CA PHE A 174 -1.83 -1.10 -26.50
C PHE A 174 -1.85 -2.62 -26.38
N CYS A 175 -1.52 -3.17 -25.21
CA CYS A 175 -1.48 -4.62 -25.01
C CYS A 175 -2.85 -5.26 -25.27
N LYS A 176 -3.94 -4.64 -24.78
CA LYS A 176 -5.31 -5.07 -25.10
C LYS A 176 -5.56 -5.03 -26.62
N ALA A 177 -5.27 -3.91 -27.27
CA ALA A 177 -5.50 -3.71 -28.71
C ALA A 177 -4.67 -4.63 -29.62
N GLN A 178 -3.53 -5.16 -29.14
CA GLN A 178 -2.73 -6.17 -29.86
C GLN A 178 -3.15 -7.62 -29.56
N THR A 179 -4.14 -7.82 -28.68
CA THR A 179 -4.69 -9.14 -28.35
C THR A 179 -6.15 -9.29 -28.78
N LYS A 180 -6.62 -10.54 -28.88
CA LYS A 180 -8.03 -10.81 -29.15
C LYS A 180 -8.85 -10.66 -27.88
N GLU A 181 -10.14 -10.36 -28.03
CA GLU A 181 -11.10 -10.42 -26.93
C GLU A 181 -11.06 -11.81 -26.27
N GLY A 182 -11.08 -11.84 -24.93
CA GLY A 182 -10.90 -13.07 -24.14
C GLY A 182 -9.46 -13.61 -24.03
N ALA A 183 -8.47 -13.02 -24.73
CA ALA A 183 -7.06 -13.35 -24.53
C ALA A 183 -6.44 -12.53 -23.39
N LYS A 184 -5.30 -12.99 -22.86
CA LYS A 184 -4.54 -12.37 -21.77
C LYS A 184 -3.56 -11.30 -22.30
N PRO A 185 -3.79 -9.99 -22.09
CA PRO A 185 -2.92 -8.94 -22.63
C PRO A 185 -1.50 -8.98 -22.06
N GLU A 186 -1.35 -9.43 -20.81
CA GLU A 186 -0.06 -9.56 -20.12
C GLU A 186 0.86 -10.63 -20.74
N CYS A 187 0.31 -11.59 -21.50
CA CYS A 187 1.05 -12.64 -22.19
C CYS A 187 1.54 -12.25 -23.60
N LEU A 188 1.22 -11.05 -24.11
CA LEU A 188 1.54 -10.60 -25.48
C LEU A 188 3.01 -10.84 -25.89
N PHE A 189 3.92 -10.58 -24.95
CA PHE A 189 5.37 -10.66 -25.12
C PHE A 189 6.01 -11.95 -24.57
N GLU A 190 5.24 -12.91 -24.05
CA GLU A 190 5.81 -14.09 -23.38
C GLU A 190 6.68 -14.95 -24.32
N GLN A 191 6.31 -15.03 -25.61
CA GLN A 191 7.09 -15.68 -26.67
C GLN A 191 8.44 -15.02 -27.00
N VAL A 192 8.79 -13.89 -26.37
CA VAL A 192 10.11 -13.26 -26.48
C VAL A 192 10.79 -13.09 -25.11
N GLY A 193 10.29 -13.81 -24.09
CA GLY A 193 10.85 -13.89 -22.75
C GLY A 193 10.41 -12.79 -21.78
N LEU A 194 9.55 -11.85 -22.19
CA LEU A 194 9.10 -10.73 -21.36
C LEU A 194 7.77 -11.04 -20.67
N GLN A 195 7.68 -10.74 -19.38
CA GLN A 195 6.46 -10.78 -18.58
C GLN A 195 6.12 -9.37 -18.10
N LEU A 196 4.85 -8.98 -18.23
CA LEU A 196 4.29 -7.80 -17.59
C LEU A 196 3.89 -8.17 -16.16
N VAL A 197 4.30 -7.38 -15.16
CA VAL A 197 4.21 -7.73 -13.73
C VAL A 197 3.87 -6.54 -12.84
N GLY A 198 3.61 -6.78 -11.55
CA GLY A 198 3.49 -5.75 -10.53
C GLY A 198 2.19 -4.96 -10.69
N PRO A 199 2.25 -3.64 -10.95
CA PRO A 199 1.09 -2.87 -11.42
C PRO A 199 0.31 -3.52 -12.58
N PHE A 200 0.95 -4.29 -13.48
CA PHE A 200 0.22 -5.03 -14.53
C PHE A 200 -0.50 -6.29 -14.02
N ASP A 201 -0.11 -6.87 -12.89
CA ASP A 201 -0.84 -7.99 -12.29
C ASP A 201 -2.22 -7.53 -11.78
N TYR A 202 -2.35 -6.27 -11.36
CA TYR A 202 -3.65 -5.61 -11.12
C TYR A 202 -4.42 -5.40 -12.43
N MET A 203 -3.78 -4.86 -13.48
CA MET A 203 -4.47 -4.57 -14.74
C MET A 203 -5.01 -5.85 -15.42
N ALA A 204 -4.36 -7.00 -15.16
CA ALA A 204 -4.80 -8.33 -15.55
C ALA A 204 -5.82 -8.99 -14.57
N GLY A 205 -6.29 -8.27 -13.55
CA GLY A 205 -7.29 -8.73 -12.59
C GLY A 205 -6.82 -9.73 -11.53
N LYS A 206 -5.52 -10.07 -11.48
CA LYS A 206 -4.99 -11.16 -10.64
C LYS A 206 -5.07 -10.90 -9.13
N PHE A 207 -5.39 -9.68 -8.72
CA PHE A 207 -5.62 -9.30 -7.33
C PHE A 207 -7.09 -9.46 -6.86
N ASN A 208 -8.03 -9.76 -7.77
CA ASN A 208 -9.46 -9.87 -7.45
C ASN A 208 -9.78 -11.11 -6.62
N ASP A 209 -9.21 -12.25 -7.02
CA ASP A 209 -9.40 -13.56 -6.38
C ASP A 209 -8.28 -13.88 -5.37
N ALA A 210 -7.35 -12.95 -5.16
CA ALA A 210 -6.19 -13.14 -4.30
C ALA A 210 -6.54 -12.90 -2.82
N PRO A 211 -6.04 -13.74 -1.87
CA PRO A 211 -6.20 -13.49 -0.45
C PRO A 211 -5.48 -12.20 -0.05
N LEU A 212 -6.15 -11.37 0.75
CA LEU A 212 -5.59 -10.14 1.32
C LEU A 212 -4.25 -10.42 2.01
N LYS A 213 -3.22 -9.66 1.66
CA LYS A 213 -1.86 -9.75 2.22
C LYS A 213 -1.57 -8.56 3.16
N GLU A 214 -0.45 -8.60 3.87
CA GLU A 214 -0.01 -7.48 4.69
C GLU A 214 0.41 -6.28 3.81
N PRO A 215 0.29 -5.02 4.27
CA PRO A 215 0.66 -3.84 3.47
C PRO A 215 2.10 -3.92 2.91
N GLY A 216 3.04 -4.47 3.70
CA GLY A 216 4.42 -4.66 3.29
C GLY A 216 4.64 -5.70 2.18
N ASP A 217 3.70 -6.62 1.96
CA ASP A 217 3.79 -7.59 0.86
C ASP A 217 3.57 -6.92 -0.49
N TYR A 218 2.59 -6.02 -0.59
CA TYR A 218 2.35 -5.26 -1.82
C TYR A 218 3.56 -4.39 -2.19
N PHE A 219 4.27 -3.81 -1.22
CA PHE A 219 5.53 -3.09 -1.48
C PHE A 219 6.68 -4.00 -1.94
N ARG A 220 6.69 -5.27 -1.53
CA ARG A 220 7.67 -6.30 -1.92
C ARG A 220 7.33 -7.00 -3.24
N HIS A 221 6.14 -6.80 -3.79
CA HIS A 221 5.68 -7.47 -5.01
C HIS A 221 6.56 -7.13 -6.22
N TRP A 222 7.19 -8.15 -6.81
CA TRP A 222 8.17 -8.05 -7.91
C TRP A 222 9.39 -7.17 -7.64
N ARG A 223 9.68 -6.90 -6.36
CA ARG A 223 10.81 -6.10 -5.92
C ARG A 223 12.03 -6.99 -5.68
N PHE A 224 13.05 -6.89 -6.53
CA PHE A 224 14.27 -7.69 -6.47
C PHE A 224 15.18 -7.24 -5.33
N PHE A 225 16.16 -8.10 -5.01
CA PHE A 225 17.06 -7.92 -3.87
C PHE A 225 17.79 -6.57 -3.83
N TYR A 226 18.10 -5.98 -5.00
CA TYR A 226 18.84 -4.72 -5.10
C TYR A 226 17.99 -3.49 -5.43
N ASP A 227 16.66 -3.65 -5.56
CA ASP A 227 15.77 -2.54 -5.93
C ASP A 227 15.73 -1.49 -4.81
N PRO A 228 16.14 -0.24 -5.04
CA PRO A 228 15.94 0.84 -4.08
C PRO A 228 14.46 1.29 -4.09
N PRO A 229 13.97 2.02 -3.07
CA PRO A 229 12.56 2.42 -2.99
C PRO A 229 12.11 3.33 -4.15
N GLU A 230 13.02 4.10 -4.74
CA GLU A 230 12.85 4.92 -5.96
C GLU A 230 12.42 4.10 -7.19
N PHE A 231 12.76 2.81 -7.23
CA PHE A 231 12.54 1.93 -8.36
C PHE A 231 11.29 1.05 -8.16
N GLN A 232 10.55 0.77 -9.23
CA GLN A 232 9.38 -0.10 -9.22
C GLN A 232 9.34 -0.96 -10.50
N THR A 233 9.65 -2.25 -10.36
CA THR A 233 9.55 -3.24 -11.43
C THR A 233 8.14 -3.29 -12.04
N VAL A 234 8.09 -3.25 -13.37
CA VAL A 234 6.86 -3.47 -14.17
C VAL A 234 7.05 -4.50 -15.28
N LEU A 235 8.29 -4.83 -15.66
CA LEU A 235 8.58 -5.87 -16.66
C LEU A 235 9.75 -6.76 -16.19
N VAL A 236 9.65 -8.06 -16.39
CA VAL A 236 10.66 -9.05 -15.99
C VAL A 236 11.00 -9.96 -17.17
N LYS A 237 12.28 -10.32 -17.33
CA LYS A 237 12.67 -11.42 -18.21
C LYS A 237 12.54 -12.76 -17.47
N LYS A 238 11.63 -13.60 -17.95
CA LYS A 238 11.22 -14.89 -17.36
C LYS A 238 12.43 -15.74 -16.96
N GLY A 239 12.49 -16.14 -15.69
CA GLY A 239 13.54 -17.01 -15.15
C GLY A 239 14.92 -16.39 -14.99
N THR A 240 15.06 -15.06 -15.03
CA THR A 240 16.36 -14.37 -14.89
C THR A 240 16.29 -13.19 -13.91
N GLY A 241 17.45 -12.64 -13.54
CA GLY A 241 17.54 -11.39 -12.76
C GLY A 241 17.30 -10.11 -13.58
N ILE A 242 17.13 -10.20 -14.90
CA ILE A 242 16.97 -9.04 -15.79
C ILE A 242 15.54 -8.52 -15.69
N HIS A 243 15.40 -7.27 -15.27
CA HIS A 243 14.11 -6.63 -15.08
C HIS A 243 14.18 -5.11 -15.32
N TYR A 244 13.01 -4.53 -15.55
CA TYR A 244 12.82 -3.14 -15.95
C TYR A 244 11.70 -2.53 -15.11
N GLY A 245 11.86 -1.26 -14.74
CA GLY A 245 10.93 -0.59 -13.85
C GLY A 245 10.94 0.92 -14.00
N TYR A 246 9.87 1.54 -13.48
CA TYR A 246 9.83 2.99 -13.31
C TYR A 246 10.81 3.40 -12.22
N TRP A 247 11.61 4.43 -12.51
CA TRP A 247 12.49 5.10 -11.56
C TRP A 247 11.90 6.48 -11.22
N ARG A 248 11.78 6.78 -9.94
CA ARG A 248 11.17 8.00 -9.41
C ARG A 248 12.09 8.65 -8.40
N ASP A 249 12.54 9.87 -8.68
CA ASP A 249 13.39 10.65 -7.76
C ASP A 249 12.61 11.20 -6.55
N SER A 250 11.28 11.11 -6.58
CA SER A 250 10.35 11.45 -5.50
C SER A 250 9.09 10.59 -5.65
N PRO A 251 8.43 10.14 -4.57
CA PRO A 251 7.19 9.35 -4.69
C PRO A 251 6.06 10.13 -5.39
N PHE A 252 6.13 11.47 -5.39
CA PHE A 252 5.18 12.37 -6.06
C PHE A 252 5.61 12.82 -7.47
N ALA A 253 6.68 12.22 -8.04
CA ALA A 253 7.22 12.65 -9.33
C ALA A 253 6.24 12.37 -10.49
N GLU A 254 5.73 13.44 -11.12
CA GLU A 254 4.93 13.36 -12.35
C GLU A 254 5.74 12.77 -13.52
N GLN A 255 6.99 13.21 -13.67
CA GLN A 255 7.94 12.65 -14.63
C GLN A 255 8.67 11.46 -14.01
N CYS A 256 8.41 10.28 -14.54
CA CYS A 256 9.19 9.08 -14.22
C CYS A 256 10.30 8.85 -15.25
N PHE A 257 11.28 8.04 -14.89
CA PHE A 257 12.30 7.50 -15.79
C PHE A 257 12.12 5.99 -15.90
N PHE A 258 12.76 5.34 -16.88
CA PHE A 258 12.87 3.89 -16.93
C PHE A 258 14.29 3.46 -16.61
N ALA A 259 14.42 2.48 -15.73
CA ALA A 259 15.68 1.84 -15.40
C ALA A 259 15.65 0.33 -15.66
N ARG A 260 16.83 -0.23 -15.91
CA ARG A 260 17.09 -1.66 -16.08
C ARG A 260 18.17 -2.09 -15.09
N ASN A 261 17.95 -3.22 -14.41
CA ASN A 261 18.97 -3.93 -13.64
C ASN A 261 19.07 -5.40 -14.08
N ASP A 262 20.14 -6.06 -13.67
CA ASP A 262 20.30 -7.51 -13.71
C ASP A 262 20.71 -7.98 -12.30
N ALA A 263 19.71 -8.41 -11.52
CA ALA A 263 19.90 -8.74 -10.10
C ALA A 263 20.83 -9.96 -9.89
N GLY A 264 21.11 -10.73 -10.94
CA GLY A 264 22.13 -11.79 -10.94
C GLY A 264 23.57 -11.28 -11.08
N LYS A 265 23.76 -10.00 -11.42
CA LYS A 265 25.08 -9.35 -11.58
C LYS A 265 25.39 -8.30 -10.51
N GLY A 266 24.39 -7.81 -9.78
CA GLY A 266 24.56 -6.89 -8.65
C GLY A 266 23.64 -5.68 -8.69
N CYS A 267 23.98 -4.65 -7.93
CA CYS A 267 23.14 -3.48 -7.67
C CYS A 267 23.10 -2.40 -8.77
N GLN A 268 23.81 -2.55 -9.89
CA GLN A 268 23.93 -1.46 -10.87
C GLN A 268 22.68 -1.32 -11.76
N PHE A 269 22.08 -0.14 -11.74
CA PHE A 269 20.97 0.26 -12.61
C PHE A 269 21.46 1.16 -13.73
N THR A 270 20.90 0.96 -14.92
CA THR A 270 21.05 1.86 -16.07
C THR A 270 19.73 2.56 -16.33
N ILE A 271 19.70 3.90 -16.29
CA ILE A 271 18.56 4.68 -16.81
C ILE A 271 18.59 4.60 -18.34
N ILE A 272 17.50 4.14 -18.96
CA ILE A 272 17.43 3.87 -20.41
C ILE A 272 16.56 4.86 -21.17
N ASP A 273 15.48 5.38 -20.57
CA ASP A 273 14.50 6.26 -21.21
C ASP A 273 13.63 6.98 -20.16
N THR A 274 12.59 7.68 -20.61
CA THR A 274 11.49 8.24 -19.81
C THR A 274 10.13 7.60 -20.06
N ASN A 275 10.02 6.66 -21.01
CA ASN A 275 8.73 6.10 -21.44
C ASN A 275 8.77 4.56 -21.64
N ILE A 276 7.70 3.86 -21.23
CA ILE A 276 7.59 2.40 -21.29
C ILE A 276 7.66 1.82 -22.71
N PHE A 277 7.13 2.51 -23.72
CA PHE A 277 7.18 2.04 -25.10
C PHE A 277 8.64 1.93 -25.60
N ASN A 278 9.48 2.89 -25.24
CA ASN A 278 10.91 2.87 -25.54
C ASN A 278 11.66 1.84 -24.69
N ALA A 279 11.30 1.68 -23.40
CA ALA A 279 11.88 0.66 -22.53
C ALA A 279 11.61 -0.77 -23.06
N VAL A 280 10.43 -1.03 -23.60
CA VAL A 280 10.07 -2.30 -24.24
C VAL A 280 10.80 -2.48 -25.57
N CYS A 281 10.96 -1.43 -26.38
CA CYS A 281 11.84 -1.47 -27.55
C CYS A 281 13.28 -1.82 -27.16
N HIS A 282 13.83 -1.22 -26.10
CA HIS A 282 15.16 -1.54 -25.57
C HIS A 282 15.27 -3.01 -25.14
N PHE A 283 14.27 -3.55 -24.41
CA PHE A 283 14.21 -4.98 -24.11
C PHE A 283 14.25 -5.83 -25.40
N LEU A 284 13.42 -5.49 -26.39
CA LEU A 284 13.34 -6.14 -27.69
C LEU A 284 14.60 -5.96 -28.57
N ASP A 285 15.56 -5.11 -28.18
CA ASP A 285 16.87 -4.95 -28.82
C ASP A 285 18.03 -5.60 -28.05
N LYS A 286 17.92 -5.79 -26.72
CA LYS A 286 19.04 -6.17 -25.85
C LYS A 286 18.87 -7.47 -25.08
N ASP A 287 17.66 -7.79 -24.64
CA ASP A 287 17.41 -8.86 -23.66
C ASP A 287 16.42 -9.93 -24.14
N ALA A 288 15.61 -9.62 -25.16
CA ALA A 288 14.62 -10.54 -25.72
C ALA A 288 15.21 -11.85 -26.24
N GLU A 289 14.39 -12.90 -26.21
CA GLU A 289 14.77 -14.24 -26.67
C GLU A 289 14.63 -14.36 -28.20
N VAL A 290 15.62 -13.79 -28.89
CA VAL A 290 15.69 -13.75 -30.35
C VAL A 290 16.25 -15.06 -30.90
N THR A 291 15.35 -15.89 -31.42
CA THR A 291 15.63 -17.08 -32.22
C THR A 291 15.32 -16.80 -33.70
N PRO A 292 15.73 -17.66 -34.65
CA PRO A 292 15.32 -17.52 -36.05
C PRO A 292 13.78 -17.44 -36.23
N PHE A 293 13.02 -18.10 -35.36
CA PHE A 293 11.56 -18.13 -35.38
C PHE A 293 10.93 -16.86 -34.77
N THR A 294 11.47 -16.37 -33.64
CA THR A 294 10.92 -15.19 -32.94
C THR A 294 11.38 -13.85 -33.53
N LYS A 295 12.48 -13.82 -34.31
CA LYS A 295 13.02 -12.59 -34.95
C LYS A 295 11.97 -11.80 -35.75
N ALA A 296 11.13 -12.49 -36.52
CA ALA A 296 10.06 -11.83 -37.28
C ALA A 296 8.99 -11.21 -36.35
N LYS A 297 8.62 -11.89 -35.26
CA LYS A 297 7.69 -11.36 -34.25
C LYS A 297 8.29 -10.14 -33.53
N VAL A 298 9.58 -10.16 -33.19
CA VAL A 298 10.27 -9.01 -32.58
C VAL A 298 10.21 -7.78 -33.49
N SER A 299 10.47 -7.94 -34.79
CA SER A 299 10.33 -6.85 -35.76
C SER A 299 8.89 -6.37 -35.95
N ALA A 300 7.90 -7.26 -35.85
CA ALA A 300 6.49 -6.89 -35.91
C ALA A 300 6.03 -6.11 -34.67
N LEU A 301 6.42 -6.55 -33.46
CA LEU A 301 6.11 -5.88 -32.18
C LEU A 301 6.69 -4.46 -32.12
N LYS A 302 7.94 -4.26 -32.58
CA LYS A 302 8.52 -2.90 -32.65
C LYS A 302 7.74 -1.99 -33.60
N LYS A 303 7.27 -2.53 -34.74
CA LYS A 303 6.43 -1.76 -35.68
C LYS A 303 5.08 -1.41 -35.08
N SER A 304 4.39 -2.33 -34.39
CA SER A 304 3.10 -1.99 -33.78
C SER A 304 3.23 -1.03 -32.60
N ILE A 305 4.31 -1.10 -31.81
CA ILE A 305 4.67 -0.07 -30.82
C ILE A 305 4.84 1.31 -31.49
N GLN A 306 5.64 1.39 -32.56
CA GLN A 306 5.86 2.63 -33.31
C GLN A 306 4.57 3.20 -33.92
N SER A 307 3.70 2.34 -34.46
CA SER A 307 2.39 2.74 -34.96
C SER A 307 1.47 3.25 -33.85
N TRP A 308 1.40 2.59 -32.70
CA TRP A 308 0.56 3.02 -31.57
C TRP A 308 1.00 4.36 -30.99
N VAL A 309 2.31 4.55 -30.80
CA VAL A 309 2.90 5.81 -30.33
C VAL A 309 2.52 6.98 -31.26
N ALA A 310 2.56 6.76 -32.58
CA ALA A 310 2.15 7.76 -33.57
C ALA A 310 0.63 7.97 -33.62
N GLU A 311 -0.18 6.91 -33.50
CA GLU A 311 -1.65 6.98 -33.57
C GLU A 311 -2.27 7.62 -32.32
N LYS A 312 -1.69 7.39 -31.14
CA LYS A 312 -2.18 7.91 -29.85
C LYS A 312 -1.44 9.16 -29.35
N GLU A 313 -0.63 9.78 -30.22
CA GLU A 313 0.17 10.98 -29.93
C GLU A 313 0.96 10.90 -28.61
N VAL A 314 1.54 9.73 -28.31
CA VAL A 314 2.29 9.51 -27.07
C VAL A 314 3.64 10.21 -27.17
N ASP A 315 3.90 11.20 -26.30
CA ASP A 315 5.24 11.81 -26.25
C ASP A 315 6.29 10.80 -25.75
N VAL A 316 7.12 10.37 -26.70
CA VAL A 316 8.35 9.58 -26.52
C VAL A 316 9.58 10.36 -26.99
N THR A 317 9.42 11.64 -27.34
CA THR A 317 10.38 12.43 -28.12
C THR A 317 11.27 13.30 -27.24
N ASN A 318 10.74 13.78 -26.11
CA ASN A 318 11.45 14.67 -25.20
C ASN A 318 12.50 13.97 -24.30
N THR A 319 12.61 12.64 -24.36
CA THR A 319 13.47 11.79 -23.51
C THR A 319 14.89 12.35 -23.35
N ALA A 320 15.55 12.74 -24.45
CA ALA A 320 16.94 13.20 -24.42
C ALA A 320 17.12 14.53 -23.64
N ALA A 321 16.12 15.41 -23.66
CA ALA A 321 16.14 16.65 -22.89
C ALA A 321 15.83 16.39 -21.41
N LEU A 322 14.83 15.54 -21.13
CA LEU A 322 14.44 15.15 -19.77
C LEU A 322 15.58 14.42 -19.03
N MET A 323 16.24 13.46 -19.68
CA MET A 323 17.42 12.79 -19.12
C MET A 323 18.58 13.77 -18.90
N LYS A 324 18.80 14.72 -19.83
CA LYS A 324 19.82 15.79 -19.67
C LYS A 324 19.46 16.79 -18.57
N GLU A 325 18.18 16.99 -18.27
CA GLU A 325 17.74 17.80 -17.14
C GLU A 325 17.96 17.07 -15.81
N ARG A 326 17.52 15.80 -15.71
CA ARG A 326 17.80 14.95 -14.54
C ARG A 326 19.29 14.89 -14.24
N GLN A 327 20.13 14.72 -15.26
CA GLN A 327 21.59 14.64 -15.10
C GLN A 327 22.23 15.92 -14.50
N LYS A 328 21.56 17.08 -14.52
CA LYS A 328 21.99 18.30 -13.80
C LYS A 328 21.57 18.32 -12.33
N LYS A 329 20.55 17.54 -11.96
CA LYS A 329 19.95 17.44 -10.62
C LYS A 329 20.53 16.28 -9.80
N ILE A 330 21.25 15.35 -10.45
CA ILE A 330 21.93 14.24 -9.78
C ILE A 330 23.07 14.78 -8.91
N VAL A 331 22.99 14.55 -7.61
CA VAL A 331 23.98 15.02 -6.62
C VAL A 331 25.15 14.04 -6.45
N CYS A 332 24.85 12.74 -6.53
CA CYS A 332 25.82 11.66 -6.47
C CYS A 332 25.36 10.46 -7.30
N LYS A 333 26.24 9.48 -7.55
CA LYS A 333 25.88 8.27 -8.31
C LYS A 333 25.34 7.13 -7.45
N THR A 334 25.81 7.02 -6.20
CA THR A 334 25.72 5.82 -5.35
C THR A 334 26.28 4.56 -6.03
N PHE A 335 26.38 3.48 -5.26
CA PHE A 335 26.79 2.16 -5.73
C PHE A 335 25.84 1.59 -6.80
N HIS A 336 24.56 2.00 -6.82
CA HIS A 336 23.57 1.53 -7.80
C HIS A 336 23.62 2.27 -9.14
N THR A 337 24.53 3.24 -9.31
CA THR A 337 24.87 4.00 -10.54
C THR A 337 23.77 4.83 -11.23
N ALA A 338 22.48 4.58 -10.99
CA ALA A 338 21.37 5.40 -11.48
C ALA A 338 21.39 6.86 -10.96
N GLY A 339 22.07 7.12 -9.84
CA GLY A 339 22.23 8.46 -9.26
C GLY A 339 21.05 8.94 -8.42
N LEU A 340 21.39 9.63 -7.33
CA LEU A 340 20.45 10.24 -6.38
C LEU A 340 20.12 11.67 -6.80
N VAL A 341 18.86 12.06 -6.65
CA VAL A 341 18.38 13.44 -6.78
C VAL A 341 17.64 13.80 -5.50
N VAL A 342 18.01 14.92 -4.87
CA VAL A 342 17.36 15.48 -3.69
C VAL A 342 17.11 16.98 -3.88
N PRO A 343 16.18 17.61 -3.14
CA PRO A 343 16.03 19.06 -3.15
C PRO A 343 17.28 19.75 -2.60
N VAL A 344 17.94 20.58 -3.41
CA VAL A 344 19.07 21.43 -2.99
C VAL A 344 18.67 22.89 -3.12
N GLN A 345 18.87 23.67 -2.05
CA GLN A 345 18.48 25.08 -1.96
C GLN A 345 19.36 25.97 -2.88
N PRO A 346 18.83 26.60 -3.95
CA PRO A 346 19.67 27.25 -4.98
C PRO A 346 20.48 28.49 -4.55
N LYS A 347 20.32 28.98 -3.31
CA LYS A 347 21.04 30.15 -2.76
C LYS A 347 22.13 29.78 -1.76
N THR A 348 21.98 28.66 -1.07
CA THR A 348 22.82 28.21 0.03
C THR A 348 23.56 26.91 -0.30
N ASN A 349 23.11 26.19 -1.34
CA ASN A 349 23.50 24.83 -1.72
C ASN A 349 23.26 23.77 -0.63
N ILE A 350 22.45 24.08 0.39
CA ILE A 350 22.06 23.14 1.45
C ILE A 350 21.07 22.11 0.89
N GLY A 351 21.31 20.84 1.20
CA GLY A 351 20.51 19.67 0.81
C GLY A 351 21.38 18.42 0.55
N TYR A 352 22.65 18.61 0.23
CA TYR A 352 23.62 17.53 0.00
C TYR A 352 25.07 18.02 0.10
N ARG A 353 25.92 17.23 0.75
CA ARG A 353 27.38 17.25 0.61
C ARG A 353 27.89 15.82 0.31
N PRO A 354 29.06 15.64 -0.32
CA PRO A 354 29.63 14.30 -0.51
C PRO A 354 29.98 13.62 0.81
N LEU A 355 30.02 12.27 0.79
CA LEU A 355 30.58 11.47 1.89
C LEU A 355 32.05 11.84 2.20
N MET A 356 32.45 11.54 3.44
CA MET A 356 33.84 11.67 3.94
C MET A 356 34.84 10.77 3.19
N GLU A 357 34.38 9.65 2.63
CA GLU A 357 35.18 8.62 1.95
C GLU A 357 34.70 8.44 0.51
N THR A 358 35.57 7.99 -0.39
CA THR A 358 35.18 7.76 -1.79
C THR A 358 34.39 6.47 -1.97
N ASP A 359 33.58 6.40 -3.05
CA ASP A 359 33.01 5.15 -3.59
C ASP A 359 33.96 3.95 -3.53
N ALA A 360 35.23 4.16 -3.88
CA ALA A 360 36.23 3.10 -3.99
C ALA A 360 36.77 2.68 -2.62
N ASP A 361 36.89 3.61 -1.68
CA ASP A 361 37.41 3.36 -0.34
C ASP A 361 36.33 2.80 0.59
N LEU A 362 35.10 3.29 0.48
CA LEU A 362 33.94 2.69 1.13
C LEU A 362 33.72 1.24 0.67
N LYS A 363 33.84 0.96 -0.64
CA LYS A 363 33.80 -0.42 -1.15
C LYS A 363 34.94 -1.29 -0.60
N LYS A 364 36.17 -0.78 -0.43
CA LYS A 364 37.28 -1.52 0.22
C LYS A 364 37.02 -1.78 1.72
N ILE A 365 36.29 -0.90 2.40
CA ILE A 365 35.91 -1.12 3.81
C ILE A 365 34.83 -2.19 3.90
N LEU A 366 33.79 -2.12 3.08
CA LEU A 366 32.65 -3.04 3.10
C LEU A 366 32.98 -4.43 2.54
N ALA A 367 33.90 -4.55 1.58
CA ALA A 367 34.40 -5.84 1.09
C ALA A 367 34.98 -6.74 2.20
N LYS A 368 35.40 -6.15 3.34
CA LYS A 368 35.86 -6.91 4.50
C LYS A 368 34.74 -7.74 5.16
N ILE A 369 33.48 -7.35 4.98
CA ILE A 369 32.31 -8.13 5.42
C ILE A 369 32.19 -9.39 4.55
N ASP A 370 32.43 -9.28 3.24
CA ASP A 370 32.50 -10.42 2.31
C ASP A 370 33.71 -11.33 2.61
N GLU A 371 34.82 -10.77 3.11
CA GLU A 371 35.98 -11.50 3.66
C GLU A 371 35.70 -12.19 5.02
N GLY A 372 34.53 -11.98 5.63
CA GLY A 372 34.13 -12.56 6.92
C GLY A 372 34.57 -11.78 8.17
N HIS A 373 35.03 -10.53 8.03
CA HIS A 373 35.22 -9.64 9.19
C HIS A 373 33.88 -9.11 9.69
N SER A 374 33.60 -9.29 10.98
CA SER A 374 32.38 -8.75 11.60
C SER A 374 32.34 -7.22 11.59
N ILE A 375 31.14 -6.65 11.42
CA ILE A 375 30.91 -5.21 11.38
C ILE A 375 31.56 -4.45 12.55
N GLN A 376 31.56 -5.05 13.75
CA GLN A 376 32.16 -4.49 14.96
C GLN A 376 33.66 -4.18 14.81
N SER A 377 34.40 -4.97 14.05
CA SER A 377 35.82 -4.71 13.76
C SER A 377 36.02 -3.52 12.81
N LEU A 378 35.04 -3.27 11.94
CA LEU A 378 35.03 -2.22 10.93
C LEU A 378 34.49 -0.89 11.46
N MET A 379 33.81 -0.87 12.62
CA MET A 379 33.27 0.36 13.23
C MET A 379 34.34 1.44 13.49
N SER A 380 35.60 1.04 13.69
CA SER A 380 36.74 1.97 13.76
C SER A 380 36.91 2.86 12.51
N LYS A 381 36.41 2.39 11.35
CA LYS A 381 36.37 3.13 10.08
C LYS A 381 34.98 3.62 9.70
N LEU A 382 33.94 2.83 9.99
CA LEU A 382 32.56 3.17 9.60
C LEU A 382 31.94 4.22 10.50
N GLN A 383 32.26 4.26 11.80
CA GLN A 383 31.64 5.21 12.73
C GLN A 383 31.94 6.69 12.38
N PRO A 384 33.17 7.10 12.00
CA PRO A 384 33.42 8.46 11.50
C PRO A 384 32.55 8.84 10.29
N ILE A 385 32.37 7.93 9.34
CA ILE A 385 31.57 8.16 8.11
C ILE A 385 30.09 8.31 8.46
N ILE A 386 29.56 7.43 9.31
CA ILE A 386 28.17 7.47 9.80
C ILE A 386 27.91 8.76 10.58
N THR A 387 28.81 9.12 11.50
CA THR A 387 28.70 10.36 12.29
C THR A 387 28.80 11.61 11.42
N ALA A 388 29.65 11.62 10.38
CA ALA A 388 29.72 12.72 9.42
C ALA A 388 28.42 12.85 8.59
N ALA A 389 27.80 11.73 8.20
CA ALA A 389 26.49 11.74 7.54
C ALA A 389 25.35 12.24 8.47
N SER A 390 25.41 11.94 9.77
CA SER A 390 24.48 12.51 10.77
C SER A 390 24.66 14.02 10.93
N ILE A 391 25.90 14.50 11.09
CA ILE A 391 26.22 15.93 11.18
C ILE A 391 25.77 16.67 9.90
N ALA A 392 25.90 16.03 8.73
CA ALA A 392 25.38 16.59 7.49
C ALA A 392 23.85 16.77 7.54
N VAL A 393 23.08 15.82 8.10
CA VAL A 393 21.62 15.99 8.31
C VAL A 393 21.31 17.14 9.26
N ASP A 394 22.01 17.23 10.40
CA ASP A 394 21.80 18.31 11.39
C ASP A 394 22.08 19.70 10.81
N GLU A 395 22.97 19.80 9.82
CA GLU A 395 23.30 21.02 9.06
C GLU A 395 22.46 21.19 7.77
N GLY A 396 21.49 20.31 7.51
CA GLY A 396 20.51 20.40 6.41
C GLY A 396 20.89 19.69 5.11
N ASP A 397 22.04 19.02 5.04
CA ASP A 397 22.53 18.24 3.90
C ASP A 397 22.09 16.76 3.97
N TYR A 398 20.79 16.53 4.15
CA TYR A 398 20.21 15.21 4.39
C TYR A 398 20.43 14.18 3.26
N GLY A 399 20.66 14.62 2.01
CA GLY A 399 21.02 13.75 0.90
C GLY A 399 22.27 12.89 1.16
N THR A 400 23.19 13.38 2.00
CA THR A 400 24.40 12.66 2.45
C THR A 400 24.07 11.38 3.21
N SER A 401 23.00 11.40 4.01
CA SER A 401 22.53 10.22 4.77
C SER A 401 21.77 9.25 3.88
N ILE A 402 21.05 9.75 2.85
CA ILE A 402 20.41 8.90 1.83
C ILE A 402 21.47 8.17 1.02
N GLU A 403 22.53 8.86 0.56
CA GLU A 403 23.66 8.24 -0.15
C GLU A 403 24.28 7.09 0.65
N LEU A 404 24.66 7.32 1.91
CA LEU A 404 25.26 6.28 2.75
C LEU A 404 24.30 5.11 3.02
N ALA A 405 23.01 5.39 3.26
CA ALA A 405 21.99 4.36 3.43
C ALA A 405 21.83 3.50 2.17
N ILE A 406 21.85 4.13 0.99
CA ILE A 406 21.66 3.47 -0.30
C ILE A 406 22.90 2.70 -0.75
N ASP A 407 24.11 3.16 -0.42
CA ASP A 407 25.36 2.42 -0.64
C ASP A 407 25.43 1.17 0.23
N PHE A 408 25.12 1.30 1.53
CA PHE A 408 24.99 0.15 2.45
C PHE A 408 23.91 -0.83 2.00
N TYR A 409 22.75 -0.32 1.56
CA TYR A 409 21.68 -1.14 0.99
C TYR A 409 22.16 -1.87 -0.27
N SER A 410 22.89 -1.20 -1.15
CA SER A 410 23.40 -1.72 -2.44
C SER A 410 24.50 -2.75 -2.30
N HIS A 411 25.33 -2.68 -1.25
CA HIS A 411 26.26 -3.77 -0.89
C HIS A 411 25.49 -5.02 -0.44
N GLY A 412 24.46 -4.85 0.40
CA GLY A 412 23.46 -5.89 0.65
C GLY A 412 23.77 -6.91 1.74
N SER A 413 24.81 -6.72 2.56
CA SER A 413 24.99 -7.51 3.78
C SER A 413 23.90 -7.22 4.81
N PRO A 414 23.29 -8.26 5.44
CA PRO A 414 22.33 -8.09 6.54
C PRO A 414 22.90 -7.32 7.75
N GLU A 415 24.21 -7.38 8.00
CA GLU A 415 24.86 -6.65 9.10
C GLU A 415 24.69 -5.12 8.97
N LEU A 416 24.48 -4.62 7.74
CA LEU A 416 24.25 -3.19 7.51
C LEU A 416 22.79 -2.76 7.67
N HIS A 417 21.82 -3.69 7.76
CA HIS A 417 20.39 -3.35 7.69
C HIS A 417 19.94 -2.35 8.77
N ASN A 418 20.52 -2.38 9.98
CA ASN A 418 20.18 -1.42 11.04
C ASN A 418 20.74 -0.01 10.75
N PHE A 419 21.92 0.09 10.14
CA PHE A 419 22.48 1.37 9.68
C PHE A 419 21.66 1.94 8.53
N VAL A 420 21.27 1.10 7.56
CA VAL A 420 20.35 1.49 6.47
C VAL A 420 19.06 2.07 7.04
N ARG A 421 18.39 1.37 7.98
CA ARG A 421 17.15 1.86 8.62
C ARG A 421 17.34 3.24 9.25
N ASN A 422 18.37 3.42 10.07
CA ASN A 422 18.59 4.67 10.81
C ASN A 422 18.93 5.84 9.88
N LEU A 423 19.88 5.64 8.95
CA LEU A 423 20.32 6.65 7.98
C LEU A 423 19.22 7.02 6.98
N SER A 424 18.42 6.05 6.54
CA SER A 424 17.30 6.31 5.64
C SER A 424 16.20 7.09 6.33
N VAL A 425 15.83 6.73 7.58
CA VAL A 425 14.75 7.38 8.34
C VAL A 425 14.99 8.88 8.47
N VAL A 426 16.19 9.31 8.84
CA VAL A 426 16.49 10.74 8.92
C VAL A 426 16.54 11.37 7.52
N GLY A 427 17.25 10.75 6.56
CA GLY A 427 17.45 11.30 5.22
C GLY A 427 16.15 11.53 4.43
N TYR A 428 15.29 10.51 4.33
CA TYR A 428 14.03 10.62 3.58
C TYR A 428 12.93 11.39 4.33
N THR A 429 13.01 11.54 5.66
CA THR A 429 12.06 12.40 6.40
C THR A 429 12.31 13.87 6.05
N GLU A 430 13.57 14.32 6.13
CA GLU A 430 13.94 15.70 5.76
C GLU A 430 13.78 15.97 4.26
N ALA A 431 13.95 14.95 3.40
CA ALA A 431 13.60 15.03 1.98
C ALA A 431 12.08 15.08 1.69
N GLY A 432 11.21 14.85 2.69
CA GLY A 432 9.76 14.82 2.52
C GLY A 432 9.22 13.58 1.78
N HIS A 433 9.95 12.45 1.82
CA HIS A 433 9.66 11.22 1.05
C HIS A 433 9.28 10.00 1.94
N PRO A 434 8.30 10.07 2.86
CA PRO A 434 7.99 8.98 3.80
C PRO A 434 7.50 7.68 3.12
N GLN A 435 7.00 7.74 1.88
CA GLN A 435 6.62 6.56 1.10
C GLN A 435 7.82 5.64 0.84
N PHE A 436 8.99 6.22 0.58
CA PHE A 436 10.22 5.45 0.36
C PHE A 436 10.68 4.74 1.64
N LEU A 437 10.41 5.31 2.82
CA LEU A 437 10.63 4.63 4.11
C LEU A 437 9.72 3.43 4.31
N ALA A 438 8.44 3.53 3.94
CA ALA A 438 7.50 2.42 4.05
C ALA A 438 7.92 1.24 3.16
N ILE A 439 8.33 1.52 1.92
CA ILE A 439 8.84 0.53 0.96
C ILE A 439 10.16 -0.09 1.46
N LEU A 440 11.15 0.73 1.82
CA LEU A 440 12.47 0.27 2.27
C LEU A 440 12.39 -0.53 3.57
N LYS A 441 11.54 -0.12 4.54
CA LYS A 441 11.24 -0.92 5.73
C LYS A 441 10.71 -2.30 5.33
N ALA A 442 9.68 -2.36 4.49
CA ALA A 442 9.08 -3.62 4.07
C ALA A 442 10.09 -4.56 3.37
N GLN A 443 11.01 -4.01 2.58
CA GLN A 443 12.12 -4.78 2.01
C GLN A 443 13.07 -5.30 3.09
N LEU A 444 13.56 -4.44 3.98
CA LEU A 444 14.53 -4.83 5.03
C LEU A 444 13.93 -5.80 6.05
N ASP A 445 12.60 -5.88 6.16
CA ASP A 445 11.87 -6.87 6.95
C ASP A 445 11.79 -8.26 6.27
N ASN A 446 11.86 -8.35 4.93
CA ASN A 446 11.91 -9.63 4.20
C ASN A 446 12.58 -9.46 2.81
N ARG A 447 13.92 -9.41 2.80
CA ARG A 447 14.73 -9.08 1.61
C ARG A 447 15.10 -10.34 0.82
N ARG A 448 14.16 -10.85 0.01
CA ARG A 448 14.31 -12.10 -0.75
C ARG A 448 15.32 -11.99 -1.91
N LYS A 449 16.06 -13.08 -2.18
CA LYS A 449 16.86 -13.30 -3.41
C LYS A 449 16.14 -14.29 -4.33
N GLY A 450 16.48 -14.29 -5.62
CA GLY A 450 15.87 -15.15 -6.64
C GLY A 450 14.83 -14.42 -7.50
N PHE A 451 14.01 -15.19 -8.22
CA PHE A 451 13.11 -14.67 -9.27
C PHE A 451 11.61 -14.89 -8.99
N LYS A 452 11.26 -15.75 -8.04
CA LYS A 452 9.89 -15.88 -7.48
C LYS A 452 9.62 -14.69 -6.55
N LEU A 453 9.17 -13.57 -7.11
CA LEU A 453 8.97 -12.31 -6.37
C LEU A 453 7.52 -11.83 -6.38
N SER A 454 6.61 -12.58 -7.01
CA SER A 454 5.18 -12.39 -6.84
C SER A 454 4.74 -12.54 -5.37
N ILE A 455 3.55 -12.02 -5.05
CA ILE A 455 2.79 -12.31 -3.81
C ILE A 455 1.48 -13.06 -4.11
N LEU A 456 1.27 -13.37 -5.40
CA LEU A 456 0.14 -14.10 -5.99
C LEU A 456 0.54 -15.53 -6.39
N GLU A 457 1.83 -15.85 -6.32
CA GLU A 457 2.35 -17.21 -6.39
C GLU A 457 2.50 -17.74 -4.96
N GLU A 458 2.09 -18.98 -4.73
CA GLU A 458 2.40 -19.71 -3.49
C GLU A 458 3.92 -19.94 -3.37
N ALA A 459 4.42 -19.88 -2.13
CA ALA A 459 5.85 -19.69 -1.83
C ALA A 459 6.71 -20.93 -2.13
#